data_AF-A0A7S3XA55-F1
#
_entry.id   AF-A0A7S3XA55-F1
#
_cell.length_a   1.000
_cell.length_b   1.000
_cell.length_c   1.000
_cell.angle_alpha   90.00
_cell.angle_beta   90.00
_cell.angle_gamma   90.00
#
_symmetry.space_group_name_H-M   'P 1'
#
loop_
_entity.id
_entity.type
_entity.pdbx_description
1 polymer ?
#
loop_
_entity_poly.entity_id
_entity_poly.type
_entity_poly.pdbx_seq_one_letter_code
_entity_poly.pdbx_strand_id
1 'polypeptide(L)'
;GRAQMELGAFIAKQCANVRGAHRDEFTSRISYAHGQYDQEAAFARLNDKLLELEGCSGAEQCNRLFFLSVPPTVFAQVCENVHRQARAVRGFTRVIIEKPFGRNSRSFAELNNTTS
;
A
#
# COMPACT_ATOMS: atom_id res chain seq x y z
N GLY A 1 -5.54 -5.27 3.26
CA GLY A 1 -6.63 -5.94 2.52
C GLY A 1 -7.98 -5.51 3.05
N ARG A 2 -9.11 -5.94 2.47
CA ARG A 2 -10.45 -5.52 2.96
C ARG A 2 -10.90 -6.23 4.24
N ALA A 3 -10.48 -7.48 4.42
CA ALA A 3 -10.87 -8.32 5.56
C ALA A 3 -9.72 -8.47 6.55
N GLN A 4 -10.05 -8.79 7.80
CA GLN A 4 -9.05 -9.25 8.76
C GLN A 4 -8.42 -10.56 8.28
N MET A 5 -7.15 -10.77 8.62
CA MET A 5 -6.37 -11.91 8.18
C MET A 5 -5.39 -12.29 9.29
N GLU A 6 -5.22 -13.58 9.51
CA GLU A 6 -4.17 -14.11 10.38
C GLU A 6 -2.82 -13.99 9.68
N LEU A 7 -1.99 -13.05 10.16
CA LEU A 7 -0.72 -12.72 9.53
C LEU A 7 0.26 -13.91 9.55
N GLY A 8 0.33 -14.66 10.65
CA GLY A 8 1.21 -15.83 10.75
C GLY A 8 0.88 -16.90 9.72
N ALA A 9 -0.40 -17.21 9.55
CA ALA A 9 -0.87 -18.16 8.53
C ALA A 9 -0.61 -17.66 7.10
N PHE A 10 -0.78 -16.36 6.87
CA PHE A 10 -0.48 -15.74 5.58
C PHE A 10 1.00 -15.83 5.24
N ILE A 11 1.89 -15.46 6.17
CA ILE A 11 3.35 -15.54 5.97
C ILE A 11 3.77 -16.99 5.74
N ALA A 12 3.28 -17.94 6.53
CA ALA A 12 3.59 -19.35 6.36
C ALA A 12 3.24 -19.86 4.94
N LYS A 13 2.11 -19.41 4.39
CA LYS A 13 1.66 -19.77 3.05
C LYS A 13 2.44 -19.03 1.95
N GLN A 14 2.54 -17.70 2.02
CA GLN A 14 3.06 -16.87 0.93
C GLN A 14 4.59 -16.85 0.89
N CYS A 15 5.25 -17.05 2.03
CA CYS A 15 6.70 -17.06 2.14
C CYS A 15 7.28 -18.49 2.22
N ALA A 16 6.52 -19.51 1.82
CA ALA A 16 6.94 -20.93 1.87
C ALA A 16 8.25 -21.20 1.10
N ASN A 17 8.55 -20.40 0.08
CA ASN A 17 9.75 -20.52 -0.74
C ASN A 17 10.88 -19.55 -0.35
N VAL A 18 10.69 -18.70 0.66
CA VAL A 18 11.76 -17.84 1.19
C VAL A 18 12.68 -18.72 2.04
N ARG A 19 13.94 -18.85 1.62
CA ARG A 19 14.95 -19.74 2.22
C ARG A 19 16.19 -18.93 2.65
N GLY A 20 17.01 -19.53 3.52
CA GLY A 20 18.27 -18.97 3.96
C GLY A 20 18.22 -18.30 5.33
N ALA A 21 19.40 -17.88 5.82
CA ALA A 21 19.59 -17.38 7.18
C ALA A 21 18.80 -16.12 7.52
N HIS A 22 18.43 -15.33 6.51
CA HIS A 22 17.71 -14.06 6.68
C HIS A 22 16.18 -14.20 6.64
N ARG A 23 15.65 -15.43 6.58
CA ARG A 23 14.21 -15.66 6.46
C ARG A 23 13.44 -15.00 7.60
N ASP A 24 13.86 -15.21 8.84
CA ASP A 24 13.11 -14.73 10.00
C ASP A 24 13.15 -13.20 10.09
N GLU A 25 14.31 -12.59 9.79
CA GLU A 25 14.46 -11.14 9.65
C GLU A 25 13.57 -10.56 8.54
N PHE A 26 13.48 -11.23 7.39
CA PHE A 26 12.59 -10.80 6.31
C PHE A 26 11.12 -10.86 6.75
N THR A 27 10.70 -11.98 7.34
CA THR A 27 9.29 -12.17 7.74
C THR A 27 8.87 -11.26 8.89
N SER A 28 9.78 -10.87 9.79
CA SER A 28 9.47 -9.93 10.89
C SER A 28 9.19 -8.51 10.39
N ARG A 29 9.64 -8.15 9.19
CA ARG A 29 9.36 -6.86 8.54
C ARG A 29 7.99 -6.82 7.85
N ILE A 30 7.29 -7.94 7.74
CA ILE A 30 5.97 -8.01 7.11
C ILE A 30 4.91 -7.62 8.13
N SER A 31 4.14 -6.58 7.82
CA SER A 31 3.00 -6.11 8.62
C SER A 31 1.71 -6.13 7.79
N TYR A 32 0.57 -6.21 8.48
CA TYR A 32 -0.74 -6.21 7.83
C TYR A 32 -1.67 -5.16 8.44
N ALA A 33 -2.36 -4.43 7.56
CA ALA A 33 -3.47 -3.56 7.90
C ALA A 33 -4.69 -3.92 7.05
N HIS A 34 -5.87 -3.82 7.64
CA HIS A 34 -7.14 -4.04 6.95
C HIS A 34 -7.97 -2.75 6.89
N GLY A 35 -8.75 -2.60 5.81
CA GLY A 35 -9.55 -1.42 5.55
C GLY A 35 -10.20 -1.44 4.17
N GLN A 36 -11.31 -0.72 4.02
CA GLN A 36 -11.97 -0.57 2.72
C GLN A 36 -11.28 0.50 1.87
N TYR A 37 -11.35 0.34 0.55
CA TYR A 37 -10.65 1.23 -0.41
C TYR A 37 -11.31 2.59 -0.57
N ASP A 38 -12.62 2.68 -0.27
CA ASP A 38 -13.46 3.87 -0.35
C ASP A 38 -13.57 4.63 0.98
N GLN A 39 -12.90 4.16 2.03
CA GLN A 39 -12.95 4.77 3.35
C GLN A 39 -11.67 5.54 3.67
N GLU A 40 -11.73 6.87 3.64
CA GLU A 40 -10.62 7.74 4.00
C GLU A 40 -10.04 7.43 5.39
N ALA A 41 -10.90 7.17 6.39
CA ALA A 41 -10.49 6.79 7.74
C ALA A 41 -9.64 5.51 7.79
N ALA A 42 -9.80 4.60 6.81
CA ALA A 42 -8.95 3.42 6.71
C ALA A 42 -7.52 3.76 6.29
N PHE A 43 -7.34 4.79 5.45
CA PHE A 43 -6.02 5.26 5.03
C PHE A 43 -5.35 6.12 6.11
N ALA A 44 -6.11 6.84 6.92
CA ALA A 44 -5.58 7.48 8.13
C ALA A 44 -4.97 6.45 9.09
N ARG A 45 -5.71 5.37 9.38
CA ARG A 45 -5.18 4.26 10.21
C ARG A 45 -3.99 3.56 9.55
N LEU A 46 -3.98 3.44 8.23
CA LEU A 46 -2.83 2.91 7.49
C LEU A 46 -1.60 3.82 7.69
N ASN A 47 -1.78 5.14 7.63
CA ASN A 47 -0.72 6.10 7.86
C ASN A 47 -0.14 6.00 9.27
N ASP A 48 -1.00 5.89 10.30
CA ASP A 48 -0.55 5.70 11.68
C ASP A 48 0.31 4.43 11.79
N LYS A 49 -0.12 3.34 11.15
CA LYS A 49 0.66 2.10 11.14
C LYS A 49 2.00 2.24 10.41
N LEU A 50 2.04 2.99 9.31
CA LEU A 50 3.28 3.26 8.58
C LEU A 50 4.24 4.10 9.43
N LEU A 51 3.74 5.12 10.14
CA LEU A 51 4.55 5.95 11.04
C LEU A 51 5.15 5.14 12.19
N GLU A 52 4.41 4.18 12.75
CA GLU A 52 4.95 3.23 13.74
C GLU A 52 6.15 2.45 13.17
N LEU A 53 6.00 1.91 11.95
CA LEU A 53 7.03 1.11 11.28
C LEU A 53 8.24 1.93 10.83
N GLU A 54 8.03 3.21 10.51
CA GLU A 54 9.05 4.19 10.16
C GLU A 54 9.80 4.72 11.40
N GLY A 55 9.38 4.33 12.61
CA GLY A 55 10.00 4.76 13.86
C GLY A 55 9.45 6.08 14.37
N CYS A 56 8.14 6.11 14.64
CA CYS A 56 7.23 7.06 15.34
C CYS A 56 7.44 8.59 15.21
N SER A 57 8.68 9.05 15.13
CA SER A 57 9.10 10.43 15.02
C SER A 57 8.98 11.02 13.62
N GLY A 58 8.88 10.19 12.57
CA GLY A 58 8.85 10.65 11.16
C GLY A 58 10.06 11.52 10.77
N ALA A 59 11.10 11.53 11.61
CA ALA A 59 12.24 12.41 11.49
C ALA A 59 13.23 11.90 10.45
N GLU A 60 13.30 10.58 10.25
CA GLU A 60 14.08 9.96 9.20
C GLU A 60 13.40 10.10 7.83
N GLN A 61 14.21 10.11 6.77
CA GLN A 61 13.69 10.19 5.41
C GLN A 61 13.15 8.82 4.99
N CYS A 62 11.83 8.63 5.08
CA CYS A 62 11.15 7.37 4.77
C CYS A 62 10.38 7.48 3.44
N ASN A 63 10.81 6.73 2.44
CA ASN A 63 10.12 6.69 1.16
C ASN A 63 8.98 5.66 1.18
N ARG A 64 7.82 6.01 0.63
CA ARG A 64 6.67 5.10 0.53
C ARG A 64 6.42 4.69 -0.92
N LEU A 65 6.28 3.39 -1.14
CA LEU A 65 5.96 2.80 -2.44
C LEU A 65 4.68 1.97 -2.31
N PHE A 66 3.60 2.40 -2.96
CA PHE A 66 2.31 1.72 -2.93
C PHE A 66 2.14 0.87 -4.19
N PHE A 67 2.15 -0.45 -4.05
CA PHE A 67 1.84 -1.38 -5.14
C PHE A 67 0.35 -1.73 -5.13
N LEU A 68 -0.38 -1.33 -6.17
CA LEU A 68 -1.83 -1.50 -6.24
C LEU A 68 -2.23 -2.80 -6.96
N SER A 69 -2.15 -3.93 -6.24
CA SER A 69 -2.70 -5.23 -6.67
C SER A 69 -4.23 -5.31 -6.48
N VAL A 70 -4.97 -4.33 -7.00
CA VAL A 70 -6.43 -4.22 -6.86
C VAL A 70 -7.09 -4.05 -8.23
N PRO A 71 -8.41 -4.27 -8.36
CA PRO A 71 -9.10 -4.05 -9.63
C PRO A 71 -8.98 -2.58 -10.12
N PRO A 72 -8.89 -2.32 -11.44
CA PRO A 72 -8.73 -0.96 -11.96
C PRO A 72 -9.83 0.02 -11.56
N THR A 73 -11.03 -0.47 -11.28
CA THR A 73 -12.19 0.34 -10.88
C THR A 73 -12.00 1.07 -9.56
N VAL A 74 -11.03 0.66 -8.73
CA VAL A 74 -10.75 1.29 -7.44
C VAL A 74 -9.43 2.09 -7.43
N PHE A 75 -8.68 2.13 -8.53
CA PHE A 75 -7.37 2.82 -8.58
C PHE A 75 -7.49 4.30 -8.23
N ALA A 76 -8.40 5.02 -8.88
CA ALA A 76 -8.58 6.46 -8.66
C ALA A 76 -8.86 6.75 -7.18
N GLN A 77 -9.80 6.03 -6.59
CA GLN A 77 -10.19 6.20 -5.19
C GLN A 77 -9.05 5.89 -4.22
N VAL A 78 -8.28 4.81 -4.47
CA VAL A 78 -7.13 4.45 -3.65
C VAL A 78 -6.03 5.50 -3.78
N CYS A 79 -5.73 5.99 -4.98
CA CYS A 79 -4.74 7.03 -5.20
C CYS A 79 -5.12 8.34 -4.48
N GLU A 80 -6.37 8.75 -4.57
CA GLU A 80 -6.88 9.93 -3.86
C GLU A 80 -6.75 9.79 -2.35
N ASN A 81 -7.15 8.65 -1.79
CA ASN A 81 -7.05 8.39 -0.36
C ASN A 81 -5.59 8.29 0.12
N VAL A 82 -4.69 7.68 -0.67
CA VAL A 82 -3.25 7.68 -0.40
C VAL A 82 -2.71 9.11 -0.40
N HIS A 83 -3.09 9.92 -1.39
CA HIS A 83 -2.65 11.31 -1.49
C HIS A 83 -3.08 12.13 -0.28
N ARG A 84 -4.32 11.96 0.19
CA ARG A 84 -4.86 12.74 1.32
C ARG A 84 -4.30 12.30 2.66
N GLN A 85 -4.16 10.99 2.88
CA GLN A 85 -3.97 10.45 4.23
C GLN A 85 -2.63 9.74 4.45
N ALA A 86 -2.05 9.11 3.43
CA ALA A 86 -0.96 8.14 3.59
C ALA A 86 0.34 8.50 2.85
N ARG A 87 0.52 9.75 2.44
CA ARG A 87 1.79 10.24 1.88
C ARG A 87 2.90 10.19 2.92
N ALA A 88 4.12 9.92 2.45
CA ALA A 88 5.32 10.02 3.26
C ALA A 88 5.46 11.44 3.83
N VAL A 89 5.75 11.56 5.12
CA VAL A 89 6.00 12.86 5.78
C VAL A 89 7.27 13.50 5.22
N ARG A 90 8.33 12.69 5.06
CA ARG A 90 9.61 13.09 4.45
C ARG A 90 10.04 12.04 3.45
N GLY A 91 10.37 12.43 2.22
CA GLY A 91 10.74 11.51 1.15
C GLY A 91 9.69 11.47 0.04
N PHE A 92 9.83 10.53 -0.89
CA PHE A 92 8.88 10.39 -1.99
C PHE A 92 7.72 9.46 -1.61
N THR A 93 6.57 9.70 -2.25
CA THR A 93 5.49 8.72 -2.36
C THR A 93 5.32 8.36 -3.82
N ARG A 94 5.39 7.07 -4.14
CA ARG A 94 5.20 6.55 -5.50
C ARG A 94 4.14 5.47 -5.50
N VAL A 95 3.34 5.43 -6.56
CA VAL A 95 2.31 4.41 -6.76
C VAL A 95 2.69 3.58 -7.99
N ILE A 96 2.66 2.26 -7.85
CA ILE A 96 2.81 1.31 -8.94
C ILE A 96 1.44 0.72 -9.23
N ILE A 97 0.99 0.88 -10.47
CA ILE A 97 -0.31 0.42 -10.95
C ILE A 97 -0.08 -0.65 -12.00
N GLU A 98 -0.70 -1.82 -11.81
CA GLU A 98 -0.65 -2.90 -12.79
C GLU A 98 -1.57 -2.63 -13.98
N LYS A 99 -1.17 -3.13 -15.16
CA LYS A 99 -1.99 -3.05 -16.37
C LYS A 99 -3.31 -3.81 -16.17
N PRO A 100 -4.44 -3.38 -16.77
CA PRO A 100 -4.56 -2.35 -17.82
C PRO A 100 -4.88 -0.94 -17.30
N PHE A 101 -4.36 0.07 -18.00
CA PHE A 101 -4.59 1.49 -17.72
C PHE A 101 -5.91 1.99 -18.34
N GLY A 102 -7.03 1.50 -17.80
CA GLY A 102 -8.34 1.73 -18.42
C GLY A 102 -8.61 0.80 -19.61
N ARG A 103 -9.85 0.81 -20.08
CA ARG A 103 -10.33 -0.03 -21.19
C ARG A 103 -10.40 0.71 -22.53
N ASN A 104 -10.30 2.04 -22.49
CA ASN A 104 -10.36 2.95 -23.63
C ASN A 104 -9.68 4.29 -23.30
N SER A 105 -9.47 5.14 -24.31
CA SER A 105 -8.80 6.45 -24.19
C SER A 105 -9.39 7.35 -23.11
N ARG A 106 -10.72 7.34 -22.95
CA ARG A 106 -11.41 8.12 -21.92
C ARG A 106 -11.03 7.64 -20.51
N SER A 107 -11.17 6.34 -20.24
CA SER A 107 -10.81 5.76 -18.94
C SER A 107 -9.32 5.87 -18.61
N PHE A 108 -8.45 5.87 -19.63
CA PHE A 108 -7.03 6.17 -19.46
C PHE A 108 -6.81 7.63 -19.04
N ALA A 109 -7.46 8.59 -19.71
CA ALA A 109 -7.33 10.01 -19.37
C ALA A 109 -7.86 10.31 -17.95
N GLU A 110 -8.97 9.70 -17.55
CA GLU A 110 -9.53 9.80 -16.19
C GLU A 110 -8.54 9.28 -15.14
N LEU A 111 -7.93 8.12 -15.38
CA LEU A 111 -6.90 7.56 -14.49
C LEU A 111 -5.67 8.48 -14.44
N ASN A 112 -5.18 8.92 -15.61
CA ASN A 112 -3.99 9.76 -15.72
C ASN A 112 -4.15 11.10 -14.99
N ASN A 113 -5.32 11.74 -15.08
CA ASN A 113 -5.61 12.98 -14.35
C ASN A 113 -5.65 12.80 -12.82
N THR A 114 -5.91 11.58 -12.34
CA THR A 114 -5.93 11.29 -10.90
C THR A 114 -4.53 10.97 -10.36
N THR A 115 -3.61 10.52 -11.22
CA THR A 115 -2.28 10.04 -10.83
C THR A 115 -1.12 10.98 -11.18
N SER A 116 -1.35 12.00 -12.01
CA SER A 116 -0.34 12.99 -12.42
C SER A 116 -0.30 14.16 -11.45
#